data_AF-A0A7C6SZI4-F1
#
_entry.id   AF-A0A7C6SZI4-F1
#
_cell.length_a   1.000
_cell.length_b   1.000
_cell.length_c   1.000
_cell.angle_alpha   90.00
_cell.angle_beta   90.00
_cell.angle_gamma   90.00
#
_symmetry.space_group_name_H-M   'P 1'
#
loop_
_entity.id
_entity.type
_entity.pdbx_description
1 polymer ?
#
loop_
_entity_poly.entity_id
_entity_poly.type
_entity_poly.pdbx_seq_one_letter_code
_entity_poly.pdbx_strand_id
1 'polypeptide(L)'
;MRALQMGWDFFQKQILGMNWLNALVGNLLSSLGVDVGTRLGGSVQFFLYDTIKILALLSTLIYIISYVQSHFPPERTKKILGRFHGVTANTLSALLGTVTPFCSCSSIPLFIGFTNAGLPLSVTFSFLISSPLVDLGSVILLMSVFGAKVAVAYVIVGLVLAVACGTILGRLGLEQDVQKLTSGSSIDLESSDLTPEERSQYAFEHVKDTVARVYPYVLIGVGIGAVIHNWIPAGWVQS
;
A
#
# COMPACT_ATOMS: atom_id res chain seq x y z
N MET A 1 -26.26 1.96 17.87
CA MET A 1 -25.31 0.82 17.76
C MET A 1 -25.66 -0.15 16.64
N ARG A 2 -26.89 -0.73 16.56
CA ARG A 2 -27.28 -1.66 15.47
C ARG A 2 -27.15 -1.12 14.05
N ALA A 3 -27.56 0.13 13.78
CA ALA A 3 -27.44 0.72 12.44
C ALA A 3 -25.98 0.93 12.00
N LEU A 4 -25.08 1.27 12.94
CA LEU A 4 -23.64 1.36 12.69
C LEU A 4 -23.03 -0.02 12.43
N GLN A 5 -23.41 -1.05 13.19
CA GLN A 5 -22.98 -2.44 12.92
C GLN A 5 -23.49 -2.96 11.58
N MET A 6 -24.73 -2.65 11.21
CA MET A 6 -25.31 -3.09 9.94
C MET A 6 -24.64 -2.39 8.74
N GLY A 7 -24.32 -1.11 8.86
CA GLY A 7 -23.52 -0.38 7.87
C GLY A 7 -22.08 -0.90 7.78
N TRP A 8 -21.46 -1.22 8.92
CA TRP A 8 -20.11 -1.79 8.97
C TRP A 8 -20.05 -3.19 8.33
N ASP A 9 -20.99 -4.06 8.66
CA ASP A 9 -21.09 -5.40 8.07
C ASP A 9 -21.34 -5.34 6.57
N PHE A 10 -22.16 -4.40 6.10
CA PHE A 10 -22.39 -4.19 4.67
C PHE A 10 -21.11 -3.75 3.97
N PHE A 11 -20.40 -2.75 4.50
CA PHE A 11 -19.12 -2.29 3.95
C PHE A 11 -18.09 -3.42 3.93
N GLN A 12 -17.97 -4.15 5.03
CA GLN A 12 -17.01 -5.23 5.14
C GLN A 12 -17.33 -6.40 4.20
N LYS A 13 -18.61 -6.78 4.03
CA LYS A 13 -18.99 -7.95 3.22
C LYS A 13 -19.13 -7.63 1.73
N GLN A 14 -19.66 -6.46 1.38
CA GLN A 14 -19.94 -6.11 -0.01
C GLN A 14 -18.81 -5.32 -0.67
N ILE A 15 -18.19 -4.37 0.05
CA ILE A 15 -17.13 -3.54 -0.52
C ILE A 15 -15.77 -4.24 -0.38
N LEU A 16 -15.37 -4.59 0.85
CA LEU A 16 -14.08 -5.27 1.06
C LEU A 16 -14.14 -6.76 0.73
N GLY A 17 -15.24 -7.40 1.13
CA GLY A 17 -15.49 -8.82 0.91
C GLY A 17 -15.91 -9.16 -0.51
N MET A 18 -16.47 -8.22 -1.29
CA MET A 18 -16.97 -8.47 -2.65
C MET A 18 -17.78 -9.76 -2.77
N ASN A 19 -18.64 -10.09 -1.80
CA ASN A 19 -19.39 -11.36 -1.81
C ASN A 19 -20.30 -11.48 -3.06
N TRP A 20 -20.74 -10.35 -3.61
CA TRP A 20 -21.43 -10.29 -4.89
C TRP A 20 -20.58 -10.82 -6.06
N LEU A 21 -19.28 -10.55 -6.06
CA LEU A 21 -18.34 -11.04 -7.07
C LEU A 21 -18.16 -12.56 -6.94
N ASN A 22 -18.09 -13.07 -5.71
CA ASN A 22 -18.02 -14.51 -5.46
C ASN A 22 -19.24 -15.24 -6.03
N ALA A 23 -20.45 -14.73 -5.75
CA ALA A 23 -21.70 -15.26 -6.28
C ALA A 23 -21.77 -15.16 -7.82
N LEU A 24 -21.28 -14.06 -8.39
CA LEU A 24 -21.24 -13.88 -9.85
C LEU A 24 -20.30 -14.88 -10.52
N VAL A 25 -19.08 -15.02 -10.00
CA VAL A 25 -18.08 -15.99 -10.50
C VAL A 25 -18.62 -17.42 -10.39
N GLY A 26 -19.25 -17.77 -9.27
CA GLY A 26 -19.86 -19.10 -9.06
C GLY A 26 -21.02 -19.38 -10.02
N ASN A 27 -21.89 -18.41 -10.25
CA ASN A 27 -22.99 -18.55 -11.22
C ASN A 27 -22.47 -18.68 -12.66
N LEU A 28 -21.41 -17.93 -13.01
CA LEU A 28 -20.79 -18.00 -14.34
C LEU A 28 -20.13 -19.36 -14.58
N LEU A 29 -19.39 -19.88 -13.59
CA LEU A 29 -18.76 -21.20 -13.64
C LEU A 29 -19.79 -22.33 -13.73
N SER A 30 -20.88 -22.23 -12.96
CA SER A 30 -21.98 -23.21 -13.00
C SER A 30 -22.68 -23.22 -14.37
N SER A 31 -22.85 -22.04 -14.98
CA SER A 31 -23.40 -21.90 -16.35
C SER A 31 -22.46 -22.49 -17.42
N LEU A 32 -21.16 -22.46 -17.19
CA LEU A 32 -20.14 -23.09 -18.05
C LEU A 32 -19.96 -24.60 -17.75
N GLY A 33 -20.76 -25.19 -16.86
CA GLY A 33 -20.74 -26.61 -16.53
C GLY A 33 -19.65 -27.02 -15.53
N VAL A 34 -19.01 -26.07 -14.85
CA VAL A 34 -18.02 -26.35 -13.81
C VAL A 34 -18.73 -26.51 -12.46
N ASP A 35 -18.68 -27.70 -11.88
CA ASP A 35 -19.26 -27.98 -10.57
C ASP A 35 -18.37 -27.40 -9.46
N VAL A 36 -18.81 -26.28 -8.91
CA VAL A 36 -18.14 -25.55 -7.83
C VAL A 36 -18.08 -26.33 -6.52
N GLY A 37 -18.91 -27.37 -6.35
CA GLY A 37 -18.86 -28.28 -5.20
C GLY A 37 -17.67 -29.24 -5.23
N THR A 38 -16.99 -29.38 -6.37
CA THR A 38 -15.81 -30.23 -6.52
C THR A 38 -14.52 -29.51 -6.13
N ARG A 39 -13.48 -30.29 -5.78
CA ARG A 39 -12.15 -29.74 -5.43
C ARG A 39 -11.57 -28.85 -6.54
N LEU A 40 -11.74 -29.26 -7.80
CA LEU A 40 -11.26 -28.47 -8.94
C LEU A 40 -12.12 -27.22 -9.17
N GLY A 41 -13.45 -27.35 -9.11
CA GLY A 41 -14.36 -26.21 -9.29
C GLY A 41 -14.20 -25.13 -8.22
N GLY A 42 -14.08 -25.53 -6.95
CA GLY A 42 -13.83 -24.59 -5.85
C GLY A 42 -12.47 -23.89 -5.93
N SER A 43 -11.42 -24.57 -6.40
CA SER A 43 -10.11 -23.94 -6.63
C SER A 43 -10.16 -22.92 -7.77
N VAL A 44 -10.87 -23.23 -8.86
CA VAL A 44 -11.04 -22.29 -9.98
C VAL A 44 -11.87 -21.07 -9.56
N GLN A 45 -12.95 -21.27 -8.81
CA GLN A 45 -13.72 -20.15 -8.26
C GLN A 45 -12.88 -19.27 -7.35
N PHE A 46 -12.15 -19.88 -6.40
CA PHE A 46 -11.25 -19.15 -5.50
C PHE A 46 -10.20 -18.36 -6.30
N PHE A 47 -9.55 -19.00 -7.26
CA PHE A 47 -8.55 -18.36 -8.10
C PHE A 47 -9.09 -17.12 -8.81
N LEU A 48 -10.24 -17.24 -9.50
CA LEU A 48 -10.84 -16.13 -10.24
C LEU A 48 -11.33 -15.02 -9.30
N TYR A 49 -12.03 -15.40 -8.24
CA TYR A 49 -12.55 -14.48 -7.25
C TYR A 49 -11.42 -13.68 -6.57
N ASP A 50 -10.39 -14.35 -6.03
CA ASP A 50 -9.30 -13.68 -5.33
C ASP A 50 -8.39 -12.89 -6.27
N THR A 51 -8.15 -13.38 -7.50
CA THR A 51 -7.40 -12.61 -8.50
C THR A 51 -8.12 -11.29 -8.81
N ILE A 52 -9.41 -11.33 -9.15
CA ILE A 52 -10.17 -10.13 -9.49
C ILE A 52 -10.27 -9.20 -8.26
N LYS A 53 -10.53 -9.77 -7.07
CA LYS A 53 -10.66 -9.02 -5.83
C LYS A 53 -9.38 -8.29 -5.46
N ILE A 54 -8.22 -8.96 -5.47
CA ILE A 54 -6.93 -8.34 -5.15
C ILE A 54 -6.60 -7.24 -6.15
N LEU A 55 -6.77 -7.48 -7.45
CA LEU A 55 -6.48 -6.48 -8.47
C LEU A 55 -7.41 -5.26 -8.36
N ALA A 56 -8.70 -5.47 -8.10
CA ALA A 56 -9.67 -4.39 -7.92
C ALA A 56 -9.36 -3.55 -6.67
N LEU A 57 -9.07 -4.20 -5.53
CA LEU A 57 -8.68 -3.53 -4.29
C LEU A 57 -7.38 -2.75 -4.46
N LEU A 58 -6.36 -3.37 -5.06
CA LEU A 58 -5.07 -2.74 -5.32
C LEU A 58 -5.21 -1.54 -6.26
N SER A 59 -5.98 -1.67 -7.35
CA SER A 59 -6.24 -0.58 -8.29
C SER A 59 -6.95 0.59 -7.63
N THR A 60 -7.99 0.32 -6.84
CA THR A 60 -8.76 1.35 -6.12
C THR A 60 -7.89 2.08 -5.10
N LEU A 61 -7.10 1.32 -4.33
CA LEU A 61 -6.21 1.88 -3.32
C LEU A 61 -5.13 2.77 -3.97
N ILE A 62 -4.48 2.29 -5.03
CA ILE A 62 -3.46 3.07 -5.75
C ILE A 62 -4.08 4.32 -6.36
N TYR A 63 -5.27 4.22 -6.97
CA TYR A 63 -5.96 5.39 -7.52
C TYR A 63 -6.19 6.46 -6.45
N ILE A 64 -6.75 6.09 -5.29
CA ILE A 64 -7.02 7.02 -4.19
C ILE A 64 -5.71 7.65 -3.70
N ILE A 65 -4.67 6.84 -3.48
CA ILE A 65 -3.37 7.31 -3.01
C ILE A 65 -2.73 8.26 -4.03
N SER A 66 -2.67 7.89 -5.30
CA SER A 66 -2.10 8.71 -6.37
C SER A 66 -2.89 10.01 -6.58
N TYR A 67 -4.21 9.94 -6.46
CA TYR A 67 -5.07 11.13 -6.50
C TYR A 67 -4.75 12.05 -5.32
N VAL A 68 -4.67 11.54 -4.09
CA VAL A 68 -4.29 12.35 -2.91
C VAL A 68 -2.87 12.91 -3.05
N GLN A 69 -1.91 12.15 -3.56
CA GLN A 69 -0.55 12.62 -3.81
C GLN A 69 -0.51 13.74 -4.85
N SER A 70 -1.37 13.71 -5.87
CA SER A 70 -1.48 14.82 -6.84
C SER A 70 -1.88 16.15 -6.20
N HIS A 71 -2.52 16.13 -5.01
CA HIS A 71 -2.82 17.33 -4.22
C HIS A 71 -1.67 17.77 -3.31
N PHE A 72 -0.75 16.87 -2.97
CA PHE A 72 0.40 17.10 -2.07
C PHE A 72 1.72 16.73 -2.74
N PRO A 73 2.14 17.46 -3.80
CA PRO A 73 3.33 17.11 -4.54
C PRO A 73 4.61 17.28 -3.68
N PRO A 74 5.65 16.47 -3.93
CA PRO A 74 6.84 16.39 -3.09
C PRO A 74 7.58 17.72 -2.91
N GLU A 75 7.44 18.66 -3.82
CA GLU A 75 8.01 20.01 -3.78
C GLU A 75 7.42 20.84 -2.64
N ARG A 76 6.12 20.68 -2.37
CA ARG A 76 5.44 21.32 -1.23
C ARG A 76 6.00 20.79 0.08
N THR A 77 6.16 19.46 0.16
CA THR A 77 6.77 18.80 1.31
C THR A 77 8.22 19.26 1.48
N LYS A 78 9.01 19.38 0.41
CA LYS A 78 10.36 19.98 0.46
C LYS A 78 10.33 21.40 1.01
N LYS A 79 9.41 22.26 0.58
CA LYS A 79 9.34 23.64 1.06
C LYS A 79 9.04 23.75 2.56
N ILE A 80 8.33 22.76 3.12
CA ILE A 80 8.00 22.66 4.54
C ILE A 80 9.16 22.01 5.32
N LEU A 81 9.60 20.81 4.90
CA LEU A 81 10.63 20.02 5.59
C LEU A 81 12.04 20.59 5.41
N GLY A 82 12.34 21.24 4.29
CA GLY A 82 13.64 21.86 4.02
C GLY A 82 13.94 23.09 4.88
N ARG A 83 12.98 23.57 5.68
CA ARG A 83 13.21 24.57 6.72
C ARG A 83 13.77 23.96 8.02
N PHE A 84 13.66 22.65 8.18
CA PHE A 84 14.14 21.91 9.34
C PHE A 84 15.42 21.15 8.98
N HIS A 85 16.33 21.02 9.94
CA HIS A 85 17.64 20.41 9.72
C HIS A 85 17.93 19.32 10.76
N GLY A 86 18.61 18.26 10.31
CA GLY A 86 19.07 17.17 11.18
C GLY A 86 17.92 16.31 11.74
N VAL A 87 17.99 16.01 13.03
CA VAL A 87 17.08 15.05 13.69
C VAL A 87 15.62 15.52 13.64
N THR A 88 15.36 16.83 13.73
CA THR A 88 13.99 17.38 13.69
C THR A 88 13.33 17.14 12.33
N ALA A 89 14.08 17.29 11.24
CA ALA A 89 13.59 17.00 9.89
C ALA A 89 13.29 15.50 9.72
N ASN A 90 14.17 14.63 10.23
CA ASN A 90 13.98 13.18 10.17
C ASN A 90 12.74 12.74 10.95
N THR A 91 12.54 13.27 12.17
CA THR A 91 11.35 12.97 12.98
C THR A 91 10.07 13.45 12.30
N LEU A 92 10.06 14.67 11.75
CA LEU A 92 8.89 15.21 11.05
C LEU A 92 8.55 14.38 9.80
N SER A 93 9.59 13.90 9.10
CA SER A 93 9.45 13.03 7.93
C SER A 93 8.90 11.64 8.28
N ALA A 94 9.40 11.03 9.36
CA ALA A 94 8.88 9.76 9.85
C ALA A 94 7.42 9.86 10.32
N LEU A 95 7.05 10.97 10.98
CA LEU A 95 5.67 11.25 11.35
C LEU A 95 4.77 11.39 10.12
N LEU A 96 5.22 12.11 9.08
CA LEU A 96 4.49 12.18 7.82
C LEU A 96 4.30 10.78 7.22
N GLY A 97 5.35 9.95 7.16
CA GLY A 97 5.27 8.57 6.68
C GLY A 97 4.31 7.71 7.49
N THR A 98 4.21 7.93 8.81
CA THR A 98 3.27 7.22 9.69
C THR A 98 1.82 7.60 9.40
N VAL A 99 1.56 8.89 9.17
CA VAL A 99 0.20 9.41 8.90
C VAL A 99 -0.25 9.08 7.47
N THR A 100 0.68 8.98 6.53
CA THR A 100 0.41 8.59 5.15
C THR A 100 0.86 7.15 4.92
N PRO A 101 -0.02 6.15 5.15
CA PRO A 101 0.32 4.74 4.99
C PRO A 101 0.46 4.41 3.50
N PHE A 102 1.57 4.83 2.91
CA PHE A 102 1.89 4.50 1.55
C PHE A 102 2.40 3.08 1.54
N CYS A 103 1.77 2.25 0.72
CA CYS A 103 2.29 0.93 0.42
C CYS A 103 3.66 1.09 -0.27
N SER A 104 4.48 0.03 -0.23
CA SER A 104 5.79 0.03 -0.89
C SER A 104 5.71 0.42 -2.38
N CYS A 105 4.57 0.16 -3.03
CA CYS A 105 4.30 0.51 -4.42
C CYS A 105 4.28 2.03 -4.67
N SER A 106 3.76 2.82 -3.71
CA SER A 106 3.62 4.28 -3.83
C SER A 106 4.74 5.04 -3.12
N SER A 107 5.47 4.37 -2.22
CA SER A 107 6.58 4.96 -1.46
C SER A 107 7.81 5.22 -2.33
N ILE A 108 8.07 4.37 -3.33
CA ILE A 108 9.23 4.49 -4.22
C ILE A 108 9.14 5.75 -5.11
N PRO A 109 8.03 6.05 -5.82
CA PRO A 109 7.89 7.31 -6.56
C PRO A 109 8.06 8.55 -5.68
N LEU A 110 7.50 8.54 -4.46
CA LEU A 110 7.66 9.65 -3.53
C LEU A 110 9.11 9.83 -3.08
N PHE A 111 9.85 8.74 -2.85
CA PHE A 111 11.27 8.80 -2.55
C PHE A 111 12.07 9.43 -3.70
N ILE A 112 11.79 9.02 -4.93
CA ILE A 112 12.40 9.59 -6.14
C ILE A 112 12.07 11.07 -6.23
N GLY A 113 10.80 11.45 -6.06
CA GLY A 113 10.34 12.84 -6.07
C GLY A 113 11.01 13.70 -5.00
N PHE A 114 11.08 13.23 -3.75
CA PHE A 114 11.77 13.92 -2.66
C PHE A 114 13.28 14.07 -2.91
N THR A 115 13.93 13.04 -3.45
CA THR A 115 15.37 13.06 -3.76
C THR A 115 15.67 14.00 -4.93
N ASN A 116 14.86 13.97 -5.99
CA ASN A 116 14.97 14.88 -7.13
C ASN A 116 14.64 16.32 -6.73
N ALA A 117 13.70 16.51 -5.80
CA ALA A 117 13.44 17.81 -5.19
C ALA A 117 14.62 18.29 -4.32
N GLY A 118 15.61 17.46 -4.01
CA GLY A 118 16.81 17.84 -3.26
C GLY A 118 16.62 17.85 -1.74
N LEU A 119 15.70 17.04 -1.21
CA LEU A 119 15.66 16.76 0.23
C LEU A 119 16.90 15.93 0.64
N PRO A 120 17.45 16.15 1.85
CA PRO A 120 18.56 15.33 2.35
C PRO A 120 18.15 13.85 2.40
N LEU A 121 19.04 12.94 2.00
CA LEU A 121 18.74 11.50 1.99
C LEU A 121 18.25 10.99 3.35
N SER A 122 18.75 11.54 4.46
CA SER A 122 18.32 11.14 5.80
C SER A 122 16.82 11.29 6.01
N VAL A 123 16.25 12.36 5.47
CA VAL A 123 14.84 12.72 5.59
C VAL A 123 14.03 11.74 4.74
N THR A 124 14.42 11.56 3.49
CA THR A 124 13.73 10.67 2.54
C THR A 124 13.72 9.22 2.97
N PHE A 125 14.85 8.71 3.51
CA PHE A 125 14.93 7.35 4.06
C PHE A 125 14.12 7.19 5.36
N SER A 126 14.09 8.21 6.22
CA SER A 126 13.24 8.16 7.43
C SER A 126 11.77 7.99 7.07
N PHE A 127 11.29 8.74 6.05
CA PHE A 127 9.93 8.59 5.53
C PHE A 127 9.69 7.20 4.91
N LEU A 128 10.58 6.76 4.03
CA LEU A 128 10.47 5.46 3.36
C LEU A 128 10.39 4.28 4.33
N ILE A 129 11.20 4.33 5.40
CA ILE A 129 11.25 3.27 6.40
C ILE A 129 10.01 3.35 7.30
N SER A 130 9.61 4.56 7.70
CA SER A 130 8.48 4.73 8.61
C SER A 130 7.14 4.35 7.98
N SER A 131 6.96 4.57 6.68
CA SER A 131 5.65 4.37 6.02
C SER A 131 5.13 2.92 6.05
N PRO A 132 5.93 1.87 5.76
CA PRO A 132 5.52 0.49 5.95
C PRO A 132 5.68 0.00 7.40
N LEU A 133 6.51 0.66 8.22
CA LEU A 133 6.88 0.16 9.54
C LEU A 133 5.89 0.60 10.62
N VAL A 134 5.25 1.75 10.49
CA VAL A 134 4.21 2.22 11.41
C VAL A 134 3.04 2.75 10.58
N ASP A 135 2.10 1.88 10.20
CA ASP A 135 0.87 2.28 9.51
C ASP A 135 -0.33 2.30 10.46
N LEU A 136 -1.34 3.11 10.12
CA LEU A 136 -2.53 3.28 10.95
C LEU A 136 -3.31 1.98 11.15
N GLY A 137 -3.35 1.11 10.15
CA GLY A 137 -4.03 -0.19 10.21
C GLY A 137 -3.36 -1.12 11.22
N SER A 138 -2.04 -1.26 11.14
CA SER A 138 -1.26 -2.04 12.12
C SER A 138 -1.41 -1.49 13.54
N VAL A 139 -1.43 -0.17 13.71
CA VAL A 139 -1.63 0.46 15.03
C VAL A 139 -3.03 0.17 15.59
N ILE A 140 -4.09 0.28 14.77
CA ILE A 140 -5.46 -0.03 15.18
C ILE A 140 -5.58 -1.52 15.56
N LEU A 141 -4.99 -2.41 14.77
CA LEU A 141 -5.01 -3.85 15.04
C LEU A 141 -4.30 -4.16 16.36
N LEU A 142 -3.08 -3.63 16.56
CA LEU A 142 -2.33 -3.80 17.79
C LEU A 142 -3.09 -3.23 19.00
N MET A 143 -3.73 -2.07 18.85
CA MET A 143 -4.54 -1.47 19.90
C MET A 143 -5.74 -2.36 20.25
N SER A 144 -6.37 -2.98 19.25
CA SER A 144 -7.51 -3.87 19.47
C SER A 144 -7.13 -5.21 20.09
N VAL A 145 -5.95 -5.76 19.77
CA VAL A 145 -5.51 -7.08 20.24
C VAL A 145 -4.74 -6.99 21.56
N PHE A 146 -3.78 -6.06 21.67
CA PHE A 146 -2.84 -5.95 22.79
C PHE A 146 -3.09 -4.72 23.68
N GLY A 147 -4.00 -3.84 23.30
CA GLY A 147 -4.34 -2.63 24.03
C GLY A 147 -3.45 -1.43 23.70
N ALA A 148 -3.88 -0.24 24.15
CA ALA A 148 -3.24 1.03 23.80
C ALA A 148 -1.78 1.16 24.26
N LYS A 149 -1.40 0.54 25.39
CA LYS A 149 -0.02 0.64 25.92
C LYS A 149 1.00 0.02 24.95
N VAL A 150 0.68 -1.15 24.38
CA VAL A 150 1.55 -1.84 23.43
C VAL A 150 1.59 -1.11 22.09
N ALA A 151 0.44 -0.62 21.63
CA ALA A 151 0.36 0.16 20.39
C ALA A 151 1.22 1.44 20.45
N VAL A 152 1.19 2.18 21.56
CA VAL A 152 2.03 3.38 21.74
C VAL A 152 3.52 3.02 21.76
N ALA A 153 3.90 1.96 22.46
CA ALA A 153 5.29 1.50 22.48
C ALA A 153 5.79 1.13 21.07
N TYR A 154 4.96 0.44 20.28
CA TYR A 154 5.26 0.10 18.89
C TYR A 154 5.50 1.34 18.02
N VAL A 155 4.62 2.35 18.11
CA VAL A 155 4.78 3.61 17.36
C VAL A 155 6.07 4.33 17.74
N ILE A 156 6.39 4.41 19.04
CA ILE A 156 7.61 5.07 19.51
C ILE A 156 8.85 4.34 19.01
N VAL A 157 8.91 3.02 19.17
CA VAL A 157 10.05 2.21 18.72
C VAL A 157 10.20 2.30 17.20
N GLY A 158 9.10 2.24 16.46
CA GLY A 158 9.12 2.34 15.01
C GLY A 158 9.61 3.70 14.51
N LEU A 159 9.16 4.80 15.11
CA LEU A 159 9.65 6.14 14.80
C LEU A 159 11.13 6.30 15.14
N VAL A 160 11.57 5.81 16.30
CA VAL A 160 12.99 5.86 16.70
C VAL A 160 13.85 5.08 15.72
N LEU A 161 13.43 3.88 15.30
CA LEU A 161 14.13 3.09 14.30
C LEU A 161 14.18 3.80 12.94
N ALA A 162 13.07 4.35 12.47
CA ALA A 162 13.02 5.07 11.21
C ALA A 162 13.97 6.28 11.20
N VAL A 163 13.96 7.09 12.28
CA VAL A 163 14.85 8.25 12.43
C VAL A 163 16.32 7.82 12.56
N ALA A 164 16.61 6.77 13.33
CA ALA A 164 17.96 6.26 13.50
C ALA A 164 18.51 5.74 12.16
N CYS A 165 17.78 4.88 11.46
CA CYS A 165 18.17 4.35 10.16
C CYS A 165 18.34 5.46 9.12
N GLY A 166 17.39 6.39 9.02
CA GLY A 166 17.51 7.52 8.10
C GLY A 166 18.72 8.40 8.41
N THR A 167 19.00 8.68 9.69
CA THR A 167 20.19 9.45 10.10
C THR A 167 21.48 8.73 9.76
N ILE A 168 21.56 7.42 10.00
CA ILE A 168 22.74 6.60 9.68
C ILE A 168 22.97 6.58 8.17
N LEU A 169 21.92 6.32 7.38
CA LEU A 169 22.01 6.30 5.91
C LEU A 169 22.40 7.66 5.34
N GLY A 170 21.89 8.75 5.88
CA GLY A 170 22.29 10.10 5.46
C GLY A 170 23.75 10.42 5.78
N ARG A 171 24.32 9.86 6.85
CA ARG A 171 25.74 10.04 7.18
C ARG A 171 26.69 9.26 6.28
N LEU A 172 26.20 8.29 5.52
CA LEU A 172 27.03 7.54 4.56
C LEU A 172 27.37 8.36 3.30
N GLY A 173 26.77 9.54 3.10
CA GLY A 173 27.11 10.43 1.99
C GLY A 173 26.77 9.88 0.61
N LEU A 174 25.79 8.97 0.53
CA LEU A 174 25.38 8.29 -0.70
C LEU A 174 24.51 9.17 -1.61
N GLU A 175 24.42 10.49 -1.36
CA GLU A 175 23.52 11.39 -2.10
C GLU A 175 23.76 11.34 -3.60
N GLN A 176 25.02 11.36 -4.03
CA GLN A 176 25.37 11.37 -5.45
C GLN A 176 25.07 10.04 -6.14
N ASP A 177 25.25 8.91 -5.45
CA ASP A 177 25.01 7.58 -6.02
C ASP A 177 23.51 7.31 -6.14
N VAL A 178 22.74 7.67 -5.12
CA VAL A 178 21.28 7.56 -5.16
C VAL A 178 20.71 8.51 -6.21
N GLN A 179 21.18 9.77 -6.27
CA GLN A 179 20.67 10.73 -7.24
C GLN A 179 20.95 10.28 -8.68
N LYS A 180 22.07 9.61 -8.98
CA LYS A 180 22.30 9.01 -10.30
C LYS A 180 21.29 7.92 -10.65
N LEU A 181 20.88 7.10 -9.67
CA LEU A 181 19.87 6.05 -9.86
C LEU A 181 18.47 6.64 -10.05
N THR A 182 18.16 7.75 -9.39
CA THR A 182 16.84 8.40 -9.48
C THR A 182 16.72 9.38 -10.64
N SER A 183 17.84 9.93 -11.16
CA SER A 183 17.84 10.93 -12.26
C SER A 183 17.35 10.38 -13.60
N GLY A 184 17.46 9.06 -13.83
CA GLY A 184 16.88 8.39 -14.99
C GLY A 184 15.40 8.01 -14.82
N SER A 185 14.87 8.17 -13.61
CA SER A 185 13.48 7.90 -13.24
C SER A 185 12.75 9.22 -13.06
N SER A 186 12.67 10.04 -14.11
CA SER A 186 11.85 11.25 -14.12
C SER A 186 10.37 10.86 -14.14
N ILE A 187 9.85 10.49 -12.98
CA ILE A 187 8.42 10.60 -12.72
C ILE A 187 8.20 12.09 -12.54
N ASP A 188 7.77 12.77 -13.61
CA ASP A 188 7.48 14.20 -13.63
C ASP A 188 6.34 14.49 -12.64
N LEU A 189 6.74 14.75 -11.39
CA LEU A 189 5.90 15.29 -10.34
C LEU A 189 5.90 16.82 -10.35
N GLU A 190 6.29 17.46 -11.47
CA GLU A 190 6.10 18.89 -11.73
C GLU A 190 4.61 19.22 -11.90
N SER A 191 3.83 19.02 -10.86
CA SER A 191 2.40 19.30 -10.82
C SER A 191 2.12 20.42 -9.83
N SER A 192 2.68 21.60 -10.07
CA SER A 192 2.19 22.79 -9.36
C SER A 192 0.86 23.30 -9.96
N ASP A 193 0.52 22.92 -11.21
CA ASP A 193 -0.66 23.45 -11.93
C ASP A 193 -1.49 22.40 -12.71
N LEU A 194 -1.54 21.13 -12.28
CA LEU A 194 -2.42 20.15 -12.95
C LEU A 194 -3.90 20.44 -12.70
N THR A 195 -4.68 20.46 -13.78
CA THR A 195 -6.14 20.51 -13.77
C THR A 195 -6.75 19.22 -13.19
N PRO A 196 -8.01 19.24 -12.72
CA PRO A 196 -8.66 18.05 -12.16
C PRO A 196 -8.69 16.85 -13.13
N GLU A 197 -8.76 17.10 -14.44
CA GLU A 197 -8.75 16.07 -15.48
C GLU A 197 -7.36 15.41 -15.60
N GLU A 198 -6.30 16.21 -15.64
CA GLU A 198 -4.92 15.72 -15.73
C GLU A 198 -4.52 14.93 -14.47
N ARG A 199 -5.05 15.28 -13.29
CA ARG A 199 -4.83 14.52 -12.04
C ARG A 199 -5.46 13.13 -12.08
N SER A 200 -6.65 13.02 -12.65
CA SER A 200 -7.32 11.72 -12.80
C SER A 200 -6.55 10.84 -13.79
N GLN A 201 -6.07 11.44 -14.89
CA GLN A 201 -5.26 10.74 -15.88
C GLN A 201 -3.94 10.26 -15.28
N TYR A 202 -3.25 11.11 -14.52
CA TYR A 202 -2.06 10.73 -13.74
C TYR A 202 -2.34 9.53 -12.81
N ALA A 203 -3.40 9.62 -12.00
CA ALA A 203 -3.75 8.53 -11.08
C ALA A 203 -4.05 7.21 -11.83
N PHE A 204 -4.72 7.29 -12.99
CA PHE A 204 -5.04 6.13 -13.81
C PHE A 204 -3.80 5.51 -14.48
N GLU A 205 -2.89 6.32 -15.00
CA GLU A 205 -1.60 5.88 -15.56
C GLU A 205 -0.81 5.10 -14.49
N HIS A 206 -0.73 5.63 -13.27
CA HIS A 206 -0.07 4.99 -12.14
C HIS A 206 -0.71 3.64 -11.75
N VAL A 207 -2.03 3.55 -11.79
CA VAL A 207 -2.74 2.28 -11.56
C VAL A 207 -2.34 1.27 -12.62
N LYS A 208 -2.40 1.66 -13.90
CA LYS A 208 -2.09 0.78 -15.03
C LYS A 208 -0.67 0.23 -14.97
N ASP A 209 0.32 1.09 -14.72
CA ASP A 209 1.72 0.70 -14.62
C ASP A 209 1.98 -0.25 -13.44
N THR A 210 1.38 0.07 -12.29
CA THR A 210 1.55 -0.76 -11.08
C THR A 210 0.88 -2.11 -11.25
N VAL A 211 -0.35 -2.14 -11.77
CA VAL A 211 -1.09 -3.38 -12.04
C VAL A 211 -0.34 -4.22 -13.06
N ALA A 212 0.19 -3.64 -14.14
CA ALA A 212 0.96 -4.38 -15.15
C ALA A 212 2.21 -5.06 -14.54
N ARG A 213 2.87 -4.40 -13.59
CA ARG A 213 4.05 -4.96 -12.91
C ARG A 213 3.68 -6.02 -11.87
N VAL A 214 2.58 -5.82 -11.13
CA VAL A 214 2.20 -6.66 -9.97
C VAL A 214 1.33 -7.86 -10.37
N TYR A 215 0.51 -7.73 -11.41
CA TYR A 215 -0.38 -8.77 -11.94
C TYR A 215 0.26 -10.16 -12.10
N PRO A 216 1.45 -10.31 -12.73
CA PRO A 216 2.05 -11.65 -12.89
C PRO A 216 2.36 -12.30 -11.53
N TYR A 217 2.81 -11.52 -10.55
CA TYR A 217 3.09 -12.03 -9.20
C TYR A 217 1.82 -12.40 -8.47
N VAL A 218 0.75 -11.61 -8.61
CA VAL A 218 -0.57 -11.90 -8.03
C VAL A 218 -1.12 -13.20 -8.61
N LEU A 219 -1.07 -13.39 -9.93
CA LEU A 219 -1.53 -14.63 -10.56
C LEU A 219 -0.79 -15.86 -10.03
N ILE A 220 0.54 -15.79 -9.90
CA ILE A 220 1.33 -16.91 -9.39
C ILE A 220 0.99 -17.19 -7.93
N GLY A 221 0.95 -16.15 -7.08
CA GLY A 221 0.65 -16.29 -5.66
C GLY A 221 -0.76 -16.83 -5.39
N VAL A 222 -1.77 -16.26 -6.05
CA VAL A 222 -3.17 -16.71 -5.94
C VAL A 222 -3.34 -18.08 -6.57
N GLY A 223 -2.62 -18.40 -7.66
CA GLY A 223 -2.61 -19.72 -8.28
C GLY A 223 -2.14 -20.80 -7.31
N ILE A 224 -1.01 -20.57 -6.65
CA ILE A 224 -0.51 -21.45 -5.59
C ILE A 224 -1.52 -21.53 -4.44
N GLY A 225 -2.09 -20.41 -4.02
CA GLY A 225 -3.12 -20.35 -2.98
C GLY A 225 -4.36 -21.18 -3.31
N ALA A 226 -4.87 -21.10 -4.54
CA ALA A 226 -6.04 -21.82 -5.02
C ALA A 226 -5.83 -23.34 -5.03
N VAL A 227 -4.61 -23.77 -5.37
CA VAL A 227 -4.20 -25.18 -5.32
C VAL A 227 -4.18 -25.67 -3.87
N ILE A 228 -3.68 -24.87 -2.94
CA ILE A 228 -3.56 -25.23 -1.53
C ILE A 228 -4.93 -25.22 -0.81
N HIS A 229 -5.76 -24.20 -1.05
CA HIS A 229 -6.97 -23.92 -0.27
C HIS A 229 -8.03 -25.02 -0.37
N ASN A 230 -8.10 -25.75 -1.49
CA ASN A 230 -9.07 -26.84 -1.67
C ASN A 230 -8.44 -28.24 -1.53
N TRP A 231 -7.12 -28.32 -1.34
CA TRP A 231 -6.41 -29.60 -1.12
C TRP A 231 -5.96 -29.82 0.32
N ILE A 232 -5.84 -28.79 1.16
CA ILE A 232 -5.55 -28.95 2.60
C ILE A 232 -6.86 -29.04 3.40
N PRO A 233 -7.20 -30.22 3.99
CA PRO A 233 -8.37 -30.34 4.85
C PRO A 233 -8.15 -29.61 6.18
N ALA A 234 -9.19 -28.97 6.70
CA ALA A 234 -9.16 -28.27 8.00
C ALA A 234 -8.64 -29.15 9.17
N GLY A 235 -8.79 -30.48 9.07
CA GLY A 235 -8.30 -31.42 10.08
C GLY A 235 -6.77 -31.49 10.24
N TRP A 236 -5.99 -31.07 9.26
CA TRP A 236 -4.52 -31.04 9.36
C TRP A 236 -3.98 -29.82 10.12
N VAL A 237 -4.77 -28.75 10.25
CA VAL A 237 -4.35 -27.48 10.86
C VAL A 237 -4.78 -27.37 12.33
N GLN A 238 -5.76 -28.18 12.75
CA GLN A 238 -6.28 -28.20 14.13
C GLN A 238 -5.71 -29.34 15.02
N SER A 239 -4.69 -30.06 14.55
CA SER A 239 -4.00 -31.08 15.36
C SER A 239 -2.81 -30.49 16.11
#